data_AF-A0A8I3A6J5-F1
#
_entry.id   AF-A0A8I3A6J5-F1
#
_cell.length_a   1.000
_cell.length_b   1.000
_cell.length_c   1.000
_cell.angle_alpha   90.00
_cell.angle_beta   90.00
_cell.angle_gamma   90.00
#
_symmetry.space_group_name_H-M   'P 1'
#
loop_
_entity.id
_entity.type
_entity.pdbx_description
1 polymer ?
#
loop_
_entity_poly.entity_id
_entity_poly.type
_entity_poly.pdbx_seq_one_letter_code
_entity_poly.pdbx_strand_id
1 'polypeptide(L)'
;MGCVIRRGDSSTFQSVHLNGRVTTWAVEQEGDNAYRLSVGGYRYTGVVDNNVTASTHPEQNVEWIATYREREDAYTISPINDDIKGWTVSHPNDANSRIALRIIIVRPSFPPQYLTSQLFRFEELDE
;
A
#
# COMPACT_ATOMS: atom_id res chain seq x y z
N MET A 1 -8.45 17.67 19.33
CA MET A 1 -7.13 18.31 19.09
C MET A 1 -6.95 18.47 17.60
N GLY A 2 -6.88 19.70 17.10
CA GLY A 2 -6.92 20.01 15.68
C GLY A 2 -5.54 19.90 15.01
N CYS A 3 -5.49 19.26 13.85
CA CYS A 3 -4.32 19.25 12.98
C CYS A 3 -4.33 20.51 12.11
N VAL A 4 -3.32 21.36 12.30
CA VAL A 4 -3.04 22.53 11.46
C VAL A 4 -2.12 22.08 10.34
N ILE A 5 -2.60 22.07 9.10
CA ILE A 5 -1.76 21.85 7.92
C ILE A 5 -1.16 23.20 7.52
N ARG A 6 0.13 23.40 7.79
CA ARG A 6 0.91 24.49 7.18
C ARG A 6 1.28 24.08 5.76
N ARG A 7 0.87 24.91 4.80
CA ARG A 7 1.22 24.82 3.37
C ARG A 7 2.75 24.93 3.24
N GLY A 8 3.41 23.81 2.98
CA GLY A 8 4.84 23.73 2.68
C GLY A 8 5.02 22.82 1.47
N ASP A 9 5.53 23.42 0.39
CA ASP A 9 5.98 22.85 -0.89
C ASP A 9 5.05 21.91 -1.66
N SER A 10 4.75 22.29 -2.90
CA SER A 10 3.93 21.54 -3.84
C SER A 10 4.65 20.28 -4.33
N SER A 11 4.76 19.25 -3.50
CA SER A 11 5.07 17.92 -4.00
C SER A 11 3.80 17.33 -4.61
N THR A 12 3.81 17.14 -5.93
CA THR A 12 2.71 16.53 -6.69
C THR A 12 2.53 15.04 -6.41
N PHE A 13 3.48 14.46 -5.66
CA PHE A 13 3.49 13.09 -5.17
C PHE A 13 4.06 13.05 -3.74
N GLN A 14 3.77 11.98 -3.01
CA GLN A 14 4.34 11.70 -1.69
C GLN A 14 4.65 10.20 -1.55
N SER A 15 5.76 9.85 -0.91
CA SER A 15 6.01 8.46 -0.53
C SER A 15 5.02 7.99 0.53
N VAL A 16 4.55 6.74 0.40
CA VAL A 16 3.68 6.13 1.40
C VAL A 16 4.55 5.47 2.48
N HIS A 17 4.24 5.77 3.75
CA HIS A 17 4.96 5.26 4.92
C HIS A 17 4.02 4.43 5.81
N LEU A 18 4.55 3.38 6.43
CA LEU A 18 3.85 2.62 7.46
C LEU A 18 3.58 3.52 8.68
N ASN A 19 2.36 3.55 9.22
CA ASN A 19 1.98 4.39 10.38
C ASN A 19 2.26 5.90 10.19
N GLY A 20 2.30 6.40 8.95
CA GLY A 20 2.44 7.83 8.66
C GLY A 20 1.26 8.65 9.21
N ARG A 21 1.42 9.98 9.28
CA ARG A 21 0.37 10.90 9.83
C ARG A 21 -0.97 10.89 9.06
N VAL A 22 -0.98 10.32 7.86
CA VAL A 22 -2.19 10.08 7.06
C VAL A 22 -2.36 8.56 7.00
N THR A 23 -3.30 8.04 7.78
CA THR A 23 -3.53 6.59 7.91
C THR A 23 -4.82 6.13 7.25
N THR A 24 -5.70 7.04 6.83
CA THR A 24 -6.97 6.66 6.21
C THR A 24 -6.76 6.34 4.74
N TRP A 25 -7.01 5.07 4.42
CA TRP A 25 -7.05 4.56 3.06
C TRP A 25 -8.49 4.44 2.59
N ALA A 26 -8.76 4.88 1.36
CA ALA A 26 -9.99 4.54 0.67
C ALA A 26 -9.66 3.51 -0.42
N VAL A 27 -10.42 2.41 -0.38
CA VAL A 27 -10.30 1.26 -1.26
C VAL A 27 -11.54 1.21 -2.13
N GLU A 28 -11.39 1.36 -3.44
CA GLU A 28 -12.48 1.33 -4.39
C GLU A 28 -12.26 0.19 -5.38
N GLN A 29 -13.29 -0.64 -5.56
CA GLN A 29 -13.23 -1.75 -6.49
C GLN A 29 -13.49 -1.27 -7.92
N GLU A 30 -12.56 -1.53 -8.83
CA GLU A 30 -12.61 -1.12 -10.25
C GLU A 30 -12.84 -2.31 -11.20
N GLY A 31 -12.94 -3.53 -10.65
CA GLY A 31 -13.21 -4.76 -11.40
C GLY A 31 -13.31 -5.98 -10.48
N ASP A 32 -13.31 -7.18 -11.05
CA ASP A 32 -13.57 -8.41 -10.27
C ASP A 32 -12.56 -8.63 -9.13
N ASN A 33 -11.30 -8.23 -9.29
CA ASN A 33 -10.25 -8.34 -8.27
C ASN A 33 -9.25 -7.16 -8.27
N ALA A 34 -9.66 -6.04 -8.86
CA ALA A 34 -8.83 -4.86 -9.02
C ALA A 34 -9.32 -3.73 -8.11
N TYR A 35 -8.39 -3.09 -7.43
CA TYR A 35 -8.64 -2.02 -6.48
C TYR A 35 -7.86 -0.77 -6.84
N ARG A 36 -8.54 0.37 -6.81
CA ARG A 36 -7.91 1.67 -6.69
C ARG A 36 -7.72 1.98 -5.22
N LEU A 37 -6.46 2.20 -4.83
CA LEU A 37 -6.10 2.59 -3.47
C LEU A 37 -5.79 4.08 -3.44
N SER A 38 -6.37 4.80 -2.49
CA SER A 38 -6.14 6.22 -2.26
C SER A 38 -5.86 6.47 -0.78
N VAL A 39 -5.08 7.50 -0.48
CA VAL A 39 -4.64 7.79 0.90
C VAL A 39 -4.70 9.28 1.19
N GLY A 40 -5.48 9.64 2.21
CA GLY A 40 -5.79 11.03 2.54
C GLY A 40 -6.33 11.84 1.36
N GLY A 41 -5.64 12.92 0.99
CA GLY A 41 -6.01 13.79 -0.13
C GLY A 41 -5.52 13.33 -1.52
N TYR A 42 -4.76 12.23 -1.59
CA TYR A 42 -4.17 11.73 -2.82
C TYR A 42 -5.03 10.63 -3.42
N ARG A 43 -5.65 10.91 -4.56
CA ARG A 43 -6.64 10.03 -5.22
C ARG A 43 -6.02 8.83 -5.93
N TYR A 44 -4.73 8.89 -6.24
CA TYR A 44 -4.06 7.85 -7.01
C TYR A 44 -2.87 7.32 -6.24
N THR A 45 -2.60 6.03 -6.38
CA THR A 45 -1.37 5.40 -5.88
C THR A 45 -0.66 4.69 -7.00
N GLY A 46 0.66 4.75 -6.98
CA GLY A 46 1.51 4.25 -8.04
C GLY A 46 2.89 3.88 -7.55
N VAL A 47 3.80 3.66 -8.50
CA VAL A 47 5.16 3.22 -8.23
C VAL A 47 6.16 4.13 -8.91
N VAL A 48 7.07 4.72 -8.11
CA VAL A 48 8.18 5.54 -8.61
C VAL A 48 9.46 5.03 -7.94
N ASP A 49 10.49 4.72 -8.73
CA ASP A 49 11.77 4.17 -8.26
C ASP A 49 11.60 2.97 -7.31
N ASN A 50 10.67 2.06 -7.64
CA ASN A 50 10.27 0.91 -6.82
C ASN A 50 9.69 1.27 -5.44
N ASN A 51 9.25 2.50 -5.21
CA ASN A 51 8.53 2.90 -4.01
C ASN A 51 7.07 3.16 -4.33
N VAL A 52 6.19 2.75 -3.44
CA VAL A 52 4.77 3.09 -3.51
C VAL A 52 4.64 4.58 -3.17
N THR A 53 3.96 5.30 -4.06
CA THR A 53 3.74 6.75 -3.95
C THR A 53 2.27 7.05 -4.10
N ALA A 54 1.83 8.11 -3.43
CA ALA A 54 0.49 8.67 -3.57
C ALA A 54 0.58 9.96 -4.41
N SER A 55 -0.41 10.21 -5.24
CA SER A 55 -0.42 11.31 -6.20
C SER A 55 -1.81 11.89 -6.45
N THR A 56 -1.83 13.12 -6.94
CA THR A 56 -3.03 13.78 -7.50
C THR A 56 -3.16 13.60 -9.01
N HIS A 57 -2.20 12.91 -9.65
CA HIS A 57 -2.10 12.76 -11.11
C HIS A 57 -2.58 11.38 -11.57
N PRO A 58 -3.62 11.30 -12.42
CA PRO A 58 -4.22 10.02 -12.83
C PRO A 58 -3.27 9.12 -13.62
N GLU A 59 -2.34 9.69 -14.38
CA GLU A 59 -1.34 8.93 -15.16
C GLU A 59 -0.35 8.16 -14.27
N GLN A 60 -0.32 8.45 -12.97
CA GLN A 60 0.50 7.73 -12.00
C GLN A 60 -0.28 6.61 -11.29
N ASN A 61 -1.56 6.43 -11.62
CA ASN A 61 -2.38 5.40 -10.98
C ASN A 61 -1.96 4.01 -11.43
N VAL A 62 -1.80 3.11 -10.46
CA VAL A 62 -1.65 1.68 -10.65
C VAL A 62 -2.86 1.03 -10.00
N GLU A 63 -3.47 0.10 -10.72
CA GLU A 63 -4.49 -0.78 -10.15
C GLU A 63 -3.81 -1.91 -9.37
N TRP A 64 -4.38 -2.24 -8.22
CA TRP A 64 -3.81 -3.20 -7.28
C TRP A 64 -4.69 -4.43 -7.13
N ILE A 65 -4.07 -5.59 -6.92
CA ILE A 65 -4.73 -6.81 -6.48
C ILE A 65 -4.36 -7.02 -5.01
N ALA A 66 -5.38 -7.18 -4.16
CA ALA A 66 -5.20 -7.57 -2.76
C ALA A 66 -5.56 -9.06 -2.62
N THR A 67 -4.56 -9.92 -2.46
CA THR A 67 -4.78 -11.36 -2.28
C THR A 67 -4.77 -11.74 -0.81
N TYR A 68 -5.89 -12.27 -0.30
CA TYR A 68 -6.00 -12.75 1.08
C TYR A 68 -5.17 -14.02 1.31
N ARG A 69 -4.45 -14.06 2.43
CA ARG A 69 -3.59 -15.16 2.88
C ARG A 69 -4.16 -15.71 4.19
N GLU A 70 -4.94 -16.77 4.07
CA GLU A 70 -5.74 -17.34 5.16
C GLU A 70 -4.90 -17.72 6.39
N ARG A 71 -3.70 -18.27 6.20
CA ARG A 71 -2.83 -18.71 7.31
C ARG A 71 -2.36 -17.53 8.17
N GLU A 72 -2.09 -16.39 7.54
CA GLU A 72 -1.57 -15.20 8.20
C GLU A 72 -2.64 -14.16 8.53
N ASP A 73 -3.88 -14.37 8.08
CA ASP A 73 -5.00 -13.45 8.27
C ASP A 73 -4.60 -12.02 7.83
N ALA A 74 -4.12 -11.93 6.59
CA ALA A 74 -3.55 -10.71 6.03
C ALA A 74 -3.53 -10.78 4.49
N TYR A 75 -3.21 -9.67 3.85
CA TYR A 75 -3.18 -9.52 2.40
C TYR A 75 -1.76 -9.29 1.88
N THR A 76 -1.45 -9.88 0.74
CA THR A 76 -0.37 -9.38 -0.13
C THR A 76 -0.98 -8.44 -1.17
N ILE A 77 -0.33 -7.30 -1.42
CA ILE A 77 -0.81 -6.29 -2.38
C ILE A 77 0.17 -6.21 -3.54
N SER A 78 -0.28 -6.44 -4.77
CA SER A 78 0.54 -6.44 -6.00
C SER A 78 -0.11 -5.58 -7.09
N PRO A 79 0.66 -5.00 -8.03
CA PRO A 79 0.10 -4.40 -9.23
C PRO A 79 -0.73 -5.43 -10.02
N ILE A 80 -1.79 -5.00 -10.70
CA ILE A 80 -2.64 -5.89 -11.51
C ILE A 80 -1.88 -6.60 -12.64
N ASN A 81 -0.81 -5.96 -13.15
CA ASN A 81 -0.01 -6.45 -14.26
C ASN A 81 1.32 -7.12 -13.84
N ASP A 82 1.61 -7.26 -12.54
CA ASP A 82 2.84 -7.88 -12.01
C ASP A 82 2.55 -8.50 -10.64
N ASP A 83 2.13 -9.77 -10.62
CA ASP A 83 1.83 -10.53 -9.40
C ASP A 83 3.08 -11.11 -8.72
N ILE A 84 4.25 -10.99 -9.34
CA ILE A 84 5.54 -11.44 -8.79
C ILE A 84 6.01 -10.44 -7.72
N LYS A 85 5.69 -9.16 -7.88
CA LYS A 85 6.05 -8.11 -6.92
C LYS A 85 4.87 -7.67 -6.08
N GLY A 86 5.17 -7.31 -4.84
CA GLY A 86 4.19 -6.78 -3.91
C GLY A 86 4.77 -5.75 -2.97
N TRP A 87 3.86 -5.08 -2.28
CA TRP A 87 4.19 -4.12 -1.24
C TRP A 87 5.06 -4.78 -0.19
N THR A 88 6.13 -4.11 0.20
CA THR A 88 7.11 -4.62 1.16
C THR A 88 7.63 -3.47 2.01
N VAL A 89 7.56 -3.63 3.33
CA VAL A 89 8.11 -2.68 4.31
C VAL A 89 9.46 -3.18 4.81
N SER A 90 10.54 -2.42 4.61
CA SER A 90 11.88 -2.86 5.01
C SER A 90 12.07 -2.98 6.52
N HIS A 91 11.46 -2.09 7.32
CA HIS A 91 11.48 -2.17 8.78
C HIS A 91 10.06 -2.02 9.33
N PRO A 92 9.31 -3.11 9.54
CA PRO A 92 7.90 -3.06 9.94
C PRO A 92 7.67 -2.41 11.32
N ASN A 93 8.71 -2.25 12.13
CA ASN A 93 8.65 -1.58 13.43
C ASN A 93 9.02 -0.08 13.36
N ASP A 94 9.38 0.44 12.18
CA ASP A 94 9.71 1.85 11.97
C ASP A 94 8.57 2.56 11.23
N ALA A 95 7.93 3.51 11.92
CA ALA A 95 6.86 4.35 11.37
C ALA A 95 7.32 5.29 10.23
N ASN A 96 8.60 5.33 9.91
CA ASN A 96 9.13 6.04 8.75
C ASN A 96 9.49 5.10 7.60
N SER A 97 9.26 3.79 7.73
CA SER A 97 9.54 2.87 6.63
C SER A 97 8.62 3.14 5.45
N ARG A 98 9.25 3.39 4.30
CA ARG A 98 8.57 3.48 3.01
C ARG A 98 8.06 2.10 2.60
N ILE A 99 6.91 2.08 1.93
CA ILE A 99 6.44 0.89 1.25
C ILE A 99 7.15 0.82 -0.11
N ALA A 100 7.90 -0.25 -0.32
CA ALA A 100 8.57 -0.53 -1.58
C ALA A 100 7.84 -1.63 -2.36
N LEU A 101 7.96 -1.63 -3.68
CA LEU A 101 7.56 -2.74 -4.52
C LEU A 101 8.75 -3.70 -4.67
N ARG A 102 8.62 -4.93 -4.14
CA ARG A 102 9.67 -5.96 -4.19
C ARG A 102 9.08 -7.32 -4.54
N ILE A 103 9.92 -8.26 -4.97
CA ILE A 103 9.49 -9.65 -5.22
C ILE A 103 8.84 -10.22 -3.95
N ILE A 104 7.67 -10.84 -4.09
CA ILE A 104 6.99 -11.56 -3.01
C ILE A 104 7.81 -12.80 -2.68
N ILE A 105 8.25 -12.91 -1.43
CA ILE A 105 9.04 -14.03 -0.95
C ILE A 105 8.11 -15.00 -0.23
N VAL A 106 8.03 -16.21 -0.78
CA VAL A 106 7.19 -17.28 -0.25
C VAL A 106 8.09 -18.41 0.25
N ARG A 107 7.91 -18.82 1.51
CA ARG A 107 8.57 -19.98 2.08
C ARG A 107 7.83 -21.26 1.67
N PRO A 108 8.52 -22.25 1.10
CA PRO A 108 7.92 -23.53 0.76
C PRO A 108 7.37 -24.21 2.03
N SER A 109 6.04 -24.28 2.14
CA SER A 109 5.32 -24.91 3.24
C SER A 109 3.86 -25.18 2.82
N PHE A 110 3.11 -25.92 3.65
CA PHE A 110 1.68 -26.17 3.41
C PHE A 110 0.84 -25.76 4.62
N PRO A 111 -0.02 -24.73 4.52
CA PRO A 111 -0.08 -23.75 3.42
C PRO A 111 1.20 -22.90 3.32
N PRO A 112 1.46 -22.27 2.14
CA PRO A 112 2.61 -21.40 1.92
C PRO A 112 2.70 -20.29 2.98
N GLN A 113 3.91 -19.81 3.26
CA GLN A 113 4.15 -18.77 4.25
C GLN A 113 4.81 -17.55 3.63
N TYR A 114 4.29 -16.37 3.93
CA TYR A 114 4.79 -15.10 3.40
C TYR A 114 5.62 -14.37 4.46
N LEU A 115 6.50 -13.46 4.01
CA LEU A 115 7.21 -12.60 4.95
C LEU A 115 6.26 -11.60 5.60
N THR A 116 6.37 -11.41 6.91
CA THR A 116 5.57 -10.42 7.65
C THR A 116 5.70 -9.01 7.09
N SER A 117 6.87 -8.65 6.53
CA SER A 117 7.10 -7.37 5.84
C SER A 117 6.27 -7.18 4.56
N GLN A 118 5.60 -8.22 4.08
CA GLN A 118 4.81 -8.24 2.83
C GLN A 118 3.32 -8.51 3.09
N LEU A 119 2.93 -8.56 4.37
CA LEU A 119 1.58 -8.83 4.82
C LEU A 119 0.97 -7.56 5.41
N PHE A 120 -0.19 -7.19 4.90
CA PHE A 120 -0.91 -5.99 5.28
C PHE A 120 -2.30 -6.35 5.78
N ARG A 121 -2.79 -5.63 6.78
CA ARG A 121 -4.15 -5.74 7.28
C ARG A 121 -4.87 -4.43 7.04
N PHE A 122 -6.12 -4.52 6.62
CA PHE A 122 -7.01 -3.38 6.52
C PHE A 122 -7.93 -3.43 7.75
N GLU A 123 -7.89 -2.39 8.55
CA GLU A 123 -8.81 -2.20 9.66
C GLU A 123 -9.86 -1.19 9.19
N GLU A 124 -11.13 -1.61 9.25
CA GLU A 124 -12.24 -0.70 9.00
C GLU A 124 -12.25 0.35 10.13
N LEU A 125 -12.37 1.63 9.76
CA LEU A 125 -12.52 2.68 10.74
C LEU A 125 -14.01 2.75 11.09
N ASP A 126 -14.36 2.47 12.34
CA ASP A 126 -15.70 2.75 12.85
C ASP A 126 -15.97 4.25 12.71
N GLU A 127 -17.03 4.61 11.97
CA GLU A 127 -17.50 6.01 11.79
C GLU A 127 -18.06 6.62 13.09
#